data_AF-A0ABD0WMD3-F1
#
_entry.id   AF-A0ABD0WMD3-F1
#
_cell.length_a   1.000
_cell.length_b   1.000
_cell.length_c   1.000
_cell.angle_alpha   90.00
_cell.angle_beta   90.00
_cell.angle_gamma   90.00
#
_symmetry.space_group_name_H-M   'P 1'
#
loop_
_entity.id
_entity.type
_entity.pdbx_description
1 polymer ?
#
loop_
_entity_poly.entity_id
_entity_poly.type
_entity_poly.pdbx_seq_one_letter_code
_entity_poly.pdbx_strand_id
1 'polypeptide(L)'
;MNGQLGEDSKGYHKIVIHYKNDQHIELNTAGIIFNDGQNKNDFSWSLNINHEKDSVSLIIRNKEMDITIGSTRVIIMLYKKNGIKFLWPVLRQRPTGDNITGIM
;
A
#
# COMPACT_ATOMS: atom_id res chain seq x y z
N MET A 1 -10.75 -6.31 10.65
CA MET A 1 -9.57 -7.19 10.86
C MET A 1 -8.41 -6.55 10.11
N ASN A 2 -7.39 -6.03 10.82
CA ASN A 2 -6.30 -5.27 10.21
C ASN A 2 -5.10 -6.18 10.02
N GLY A 3 -4.73 -6.46 8.77
CA GLY A 3 -3.61 -7.31 8.39
C GLY A 3 -3.89 -8.81 8.59
N GLN A 4 -4.22 -9.51 7.51
CA GLN A 4 -4.26 -10.99 7.51
C GLN A 4 -3.00 -11.52 6.81
N LEU A 5 -2.17 -12.23 7.57
CA LEU A 5 -1.06 -13.03 7.05
C LEU A 5 -1.63 -14.14 6.17
N GLY A 6 -0.96 -14.43 5.06
CA GLY A 6 -1.34 -15.56 4.24
C GLY A 6 -1.06 -16.90 4.90
N GLU A 7 -1.85 -17.91 4.53
CA GLU A 7 -1.78 -19.29 5.07
C GLU A 7 -0.36 -19.90 4.96
N ASP A 8 0.48 -19.43 4.02
CA ASP A 8 1.87 -19.86 3.82
C ASP A 8 2.95 -18.81 4.21
N SER A 9 2.60 -17.79 4.99
CA SER A 9 3.49 -16.76 5.58
C SER A 9 4.41 -15.94 4.63
N LYS A 10 4.16 -15.92 3.31
CA LYS A 10 5.01 -15.19 2.36
C LYS A 10 4.72 -13.69 2.25
N GLY A 11 3.65 -13.18 2.87
CA GLY A 11 3.24 -11.78 2.84
C GLY A 11 1.79 -11.58 3.28
N TYR A 12 1.24 -10.40 3.00
CA TYR A 12 -0.12 -10.01 3.40
C TYR A 12 -1.14 -10.23 2.27
N HIS A 13 -2.36 -10.64 2.59
CA HIS A 13 -3.46 -10.66 1.61
C HIS A 13 -4.24 -9.36 1.55
N LYS A 14 -4.30 -8.64 2.68
CA LYS A 14 -4.94 -7.34 2.80
C LYS A 14 -4.10 -6.43 3.69
N ILE A 15 -3.87 -5.21 3.22
CA ILE A 15 -3.28 -4.11 3.99
C ILE A 15 -4.30 -2.98 3.98
N VAL A 16 -4.57 -2.39 5.14
CA VAL A 16 -5.41 -1.19 5.25
C VAL A 16 -4.61 -0.11 5.94
N ILE A 17 -4.52 1.06 5.30
CA ILE A 17 -3.86 2.24 5.84
C ILE A 17 -4.96 3.25 6.15
N HIS A 18 -5.17 3.52 7.43
CA HIS A 18 -6.13 4.52 7.90
C HIS A 18 -5.44 5.88 8.05
N TYR A 19 -6.10 6.95 7.61
CA TYR A 19 -5.63 8.32 7.75
C TYR A 19 -6.80 9.28 7.99
N LYS A 20 -6.68 10.17 8.98
CA LYS A 20 -7.82 10.95 9.49
C LYS A 20 -9.00 10.02 9.86
N ASN A 21 -10.20 10.57 10.07
CA ASN A 21 -11.33 9.78 10.56
C ASN A 21 -11.76 8.70 9.57
N ASP A 22 -12.25 9.09 8.40
CA ASP A 22 -12.92 8.16 7.47
C ASP A 22 -12.08 7.83 6.23
N GLN A 23 -10.92 8.47 6.04
CA GLN A 23 -10.08 8.19 4.88
C GLN A 23 -9.23 6.94 5.09
N HIS A 24 -9.19 6.08 4.09
CA HIS A 24 -8.36 4.90 4.14
C HIS A 24 -8.05 4.36 2.76
N ILE A 25 -6.94 3.61 2.70
CA ILE A 25 -6.51 2.90 1.50
C ILE A 25 -6.55 1.41 1.84
N GLU A 26 -7.39 0.65 1.14
CA GLU A 26 -7.36 -0.80 1.20
C GLU A 26 -6.61 -1.36 0.01
N LEU A 27 -5.67 -2.25 0.27
CA LEU A 27 -4.97 -3.01 -0.75
C LEU A 27 -5.26 -4.48 -0.53
N ASN A 28 -5.59 -5.19 -1.60
CA ASN A 28 -5.59 -6.65 -1.62
C ASN A 28 -4.95 -7.16 -2.92
N THR A 29 -4.84 -8.48 -3.08
CA THR A 29 -4.20 -9.07 -4.26
C THR A 29 -5.00 -8.91 -5.57
N ALA A 30 -6.26 -8.48 -5.49
CA ALA A 30 -7.14 -8.26 -6.64
C ALA A 30 -7.17 -6.79 -7.07
N GLY A 31 -7.05 -5.84 -6.14
CA GLY A 31 -7.13 -4.42 -6.45
C GLY A 31 -6.83 -3.52 -5.26
N ILE A 32 -7.08 -2.23 -5.47
CA ILE A 32 -6.82 -1.14 -4.52
C ILE A 32 -8.09 -0.31 -4.41
N ILE A 33 -8.43 0.09 -3.20
CA ILE A 33 -9.55 0.98 -2.89
C ILE A 33 -9.00 2.19 -2.16
N PHE A 34 -9.34 3.38 -2.63
CA PHE A 34 -9.14 4.61 -1.89
C PHE A 34 -10.49 5.22 -1.50
N ASN A 35 -10.70 5.37 -0.20
CA ASN A 35 -11.82 6.11 0.36
C ASN A 35 -11.31 7.46 0.86
N ASP A 36 -11.81 8.56 0.27
CA ASP A 36 -11.42 9.93 0.65
C ASP A 36 -12.30 10.50 1.79
N GLY A 37 -13.15 9.66 2.41
CA GLY A 37 -14.14 10.01 3.42
C GLY A 37 -15.52 10.35 2.84
N GLN A 38 -15.62 10.60 1.53
CA GLN A 38 -16.89 10.88 0.85
C GLN A 38 -17.16 9.92 -0.31
N ASN A 39 -16.10 9.60 -1.06
CA ASN A 39 -16.15 8.81 -2.28
C ASN A 39 -15.18 7.64 -2.18
N LYS A 40 -15.54 6.57 -2.89
CA LYS A 40 -14.71 5.39 -3.06
C LYS A 40 -14.21 5.33 -4.50
N ASN A 41 -12.90 5.17 -4.66
CA ASN A 41 -12.24 4.98 -5.95
C ASN A 41 -11.59 3.59 -5.97
N ASP A 42 -11.96 2.78 -6.97
CA ASP A 42 -11.40 1.46 -7.18
C ASP A 42 -10.33 1.50 -8.28
N PHE A 43 -9.18 0.90 -8.02
CA PHE A 43 -8.06 0.85 -8.96
C PHE A 43 -7.56 -0.58 -9.16
N SER A 44 -7.10 -0.87 -10.37
CA SER A 44 -6.42 -2.12 -10.71
C SER A 44 -4.90 -1.95 -10.65
N TRP A 45 -4.22 -3.00 -10.18
CA TRP A 45 -2.75 -3.11 -10.18
C TRP A 45 -2.12 -3.05 -11.58
N SER A 46 -2.91 -3.23 -12.64
CA SER A 46 -2.44 -3.12 -14.03
C SER A 46 -2.43 -1.69 -14.58
N LEU A 47 -2.97 -0.73 -13.84
CA LEU A 47 -3.02 0.66 -14.26
C LEU A 47 -1.66 1.35 -14.03
N ASN A 48 -1.44 2.41 -14.79
CA ASN A 48 -0.40 3.40 -14.51
C ASN A 48 -1.09 4.74 -14.25
N ILE A 49 -1.28 5.07 -12.98
CA ILE A 49 -2.01 6.27 -12.57
C ILE A 49 -1.22 7.08 -11.54
N ASN A 50 -1.45 8.39 -11.55
CA ASN A 50 -1.19 9.27 -10.41
C ASN A 50 -2.54 9.86 -9.98
N HIS A 51 -2.91 9.64 -8.73
CA HIS A 51 -4.13 10.17 -8.13
C HIS A 51 -3.75 10.96 -6.87
N GLU A 52 -4.17 12.22 -6.81
CA GLU A 52 -3.85 13.13 -5.71
C GLU A 52 -5.14 13.74 -5.15
N LYS A 53 -5.35 13.60 -3.85
CA LYS A 53 -6.49 14.19 -3.13
C LYS A 53 -6.20 14.32 -1.64
N ASP A 54 -6.61 15.44 -1.03
CA ASP A 54 -6.60 15.66 0.43
C ASP A 54 -5.27 15.34 1.17
N SER A 55 -4.13 15.73 0.57
CA SER A 55 -2.77 15.43 1.05
C SER A 55 -2.35 13.96 0.97
N VAL A 56 -3.10 13.18 0.19
CA VAL A 56 -2.78 11.80 -0.19
C VAL A 56 -2.41 11.78 -1.67
N SER A 57 -1.26 11.21 -1.99
CA SER A 57 -0.83 10.90 -3.36
C SER A 57 -0.68 9.39 -3.52
N LEU A 58 -1.26 8.86 -4.59
CA LEU A 58 -1.34 7.45 -4.92
C LEU A 58 -0.80 7.26 -6.32
N ILE A 59 0.35 6.59 -6.45
CA ILE A 59 0.94 6.28 -7.75
C ILE A 59 0.98 4.76 -7.91
N ILE A 60 0.23 4.24 -8.89
CA ILE A 60 0.31 2.84 -9.29
C ILE A 60 1.20 2.75 -10.51
N ARG A 61 2.22 1.89 -10.46
CA ARG A 61 3.02 1.52 -11.63
C ARG A 61 3.67 0.17 -11.42
N ASN A 62 3.74 -0.66 -12.46
CA ASN A 62 4.44 -1.95 -12.42
C ASN A 62 4.07 -2.83 -11.22
N LYS A 63 2.78 -2.86 -10.83
CA LYS A 63 2.28 -3.62 -9.66
C LYS A 63 2.86 -3.15 -8.32
N GLU A 64 3.41 -1.94 -8.27
CA GLU A 64 3.76 -1.22 -7.06
C GLU A 64 2.77 -0.08 -6.85
N MET A 65 2.43 0.14 -5.59
CA MET A 65 1.65 1.26 -5.11
C MET A 65 2.54 2.12 -4.24
N ASP A 66 2.75 3.36 -4.67
CA ASP A 66 3.45 4.39 -3.92
C ASP A 66 2.43 5.30 -3.26
N ILE A 67 2.46 5.34 -1.94
CA ILE A 67 1.48 6.04 -1.11
C ILE A 67 2.22 7.12 -0.36
N THR A 68 1.87 8.38 -0.58
CA THR A 68 2.36 9.50 0.23
C THR A 68 1.19 10.13 0.97
N ILE A 69 1.31 10.26 2.29
CA ILE A 69 0.33 10.87 3.18
C ILE A 69 1.06 11.90 4.04
N GLY A 70 0.84 13.19 3.79
CA GLY A 70 1.63 14.25 4.41
C GLY A 70 3.13 14.07 4.12
N SER A 71 3.94 13.88 5.16
CA SER A 71 5.39 13.61 5.04
C SER A 71 5.76 12.12 5.04
N THR A 72 4.79 11.22 5.24
CA THR A 72 5.02 9.78 5.29
C THR A 72 4.86 9.16 3.91
N ARG A 73 5.79 8.30 3.52
CA ARG A 73 5.72 7.53 2.27
C ARG A 73 5.81 6.03 2.55
N VAL A 74 4.89 5.27 1.98
CA VAL A 74 4.81 3.81 2.08
C VAL A 74 4.73 3.24 0.67
N ILE A 75 5.49 2.18 0.40
CA ILE A 75 5.47 1.51 -0.90
C ILE A 75 5.04 0.06 -0.67
N ILE A 76 3.98 -0.35 -1.36
CA ILE A 76 3.45 -1.72 -1.30
C ILE A 76 3.54 -2.33 -2.70
N MET A 77 4.10 -3.53 -2.80
CA MET A 77 4.17 -4.27 -4.06
C MET A 77 3.21 -5.45 -4.05
N LEU A 78 2.49 -5.64 -5.16
CA LEU A 78 1.83 -6.91 -5.47
C LEU A 78 2.87 -7.89 -6.03
N TYR A 79 3.35 -8.77 -5.17
CA TYR A 79 4.35 -9.77 -5.51
C TYR A 79 3.71 -11.11 -5.89
N LYS A 80 4.41 -11.92 -6.70
CA LYS A 80 3.98 -13.27 -7.08
C LYS A 80 5.15 -14.25 -6.95
N LYS A 81 5.03 -15.26 -6.10
CA LYS A 81 6.01 -16.35 -5.92
C LYS A 81 5.32 -17.69 -6.03
N ASN A 82 5.82 -18.57 -6.91
CA ASN A 82 5.27 -19.92 -7.13
C ASN A 82 3.75 -19.90 -7.42
N GLY A 83 3.27 -18.95 -8.22
CA GLY A 83 1.85 -18.82 -8.53
C GLY A 83 1.03 -17.99 -7.53
N ILE A 84 1.47 -17.93 -6.27
CA ILE A 84 0.76 -17.27 -5.16
C ILE A 84 1.06 -15.77 -5.17
N LYS A 85 0.00 -14.94 -5.13
CA LYS A 85 0.10 -13.49 -5.02
C LYS A 85 -0.02 -13.07 -3.56
N PHE A 86 0.73 -12.05 -3.17
CA PHE A 86 0.64 -11.41 -1.86
C PHE A 86 1.17 -9.97 -1.93
N LEU A 87 0.83 -9.19 -0.93
CA LEU A 87 1.30 -7.82 -0.75
C LEU A 87 2.56 -7.82 0.10
N TRP A 88 3.55 -7.04 -0.32
CA TRP A 88 4.83 -6.91 0.35
C TRP A 88 5.17 -5.42 0.53
N PRO A 89 5.32 -4.93 1.78
CA PRO A 89 5.86 -3.61 2.03
C PRO A 89 7.33 -3.55 1.57
N VAL A 90 7.70 -2.51 0.83
CA VAL A 90 9.03 -2.35 0.25
C VAL A 90 9.69 -1.09 0.79
N LEU A 91 10.96 -1.20 1.16
CA LEU A 91 11.86 -0.08 1.38
C LEU A 91 12.74 0.08 0.15
N ARG A 92 12.50 1.14 -0.65
CA ARG A 92 13.36 1.43 -1.82
C ARG A 92 14.75 1.89 -1.44
N GLN A 93 14.86 2.62 -0.33
CA GLN A 93 16.12 2.99 0.27
C GLN A 93 16.02 2.74 1.77
N ARG A 94 17.03 2.07 2.33
CA ARG A 94 17.19 2.02 3.78
C ARG A 94 17.46 3.46 4.23
N PRO A 95 16.65 4.03 5.13
CA PRO A 95 16.98 5.34 5.67
C PRO A 95 18.38 5.27 6.32
N THR A 96 19.14 6.37 6.26
CA THR A 96 20.56 6.41 6.69
C THR A 96 20.80 7.26 7.94
N GLY A 97 19.75 7.53 8.74
CA GLY A 97 19.85 8.27 9.99
C GLY A 97 20.06 7.39 11.22
N ASP A 98 20.68 7.94 12.26
CA ASP A 98 21.01 7.20 13.50
C ASP A 98 19.79 6.89 14.39
N ASN A 99 18.63 7.50 14.10
CA ASN A 99 17.39 7.37 14.88
C ASN A 99 16.33 6.47 14.20
N ILE A 100 16.74 5.46 13.43
CA ILE A 100 15.80 4.55 12.77
C ILE A 100 15.46 3.39 13.71
N THR A 101 14.31 3.48 14.37
CA THR A 101 13.75 2.39 15.17
C THR A 101 12.67 1.65 14.36
N GLY A 102 12.65 0.32 14.41
CA GLY A 102 11.58 -0.49 13.81
C GLY A 102 11.75 -0.87 12.33
N ILE A 103 12.88 -0.51 11.70
CA ILE A 103 13.31 -1.03 10.39
C ILE A 103 14.61 -1.79 10.60
N MET A 104 14.52 -3.11 10.82
CA MET A 104 15.67 -3.97 11.11
C MET A 104 16.21 -4.62 9.83
#